data_AF-A0A1K1S017-F1
#
_entry.id   AF-A0A1K1S017-F1
#
_cell.length_a   1.000
_cell.length_b   1.000
_cell.length_c   1.000
_cell.angle_alpha   90.00
_cell.angle_beta   90.00
_cell.angle_gamma   90.00
#
_symmetry.space_group_name_H-M   'P 1'
#
loop_
_entity.id
_entity.type
_entity.pdbx_description
1 polymer ?
#
loop_
_entity_poly.entity_id
_entity_poly.type
_entity_poly.pdbx_seq_one_letter_code
_entity_poly.pdbx_strand_id
1 'polypeptide(L)'
;MSDQTNDFRFKIINNSIRCFAIVNIDVSPNLSGLNEIIENYSGKGFYSQGYIEEVPKSGYQSWKHAAIKGLEFAFSIVDTNWTVQINKIAGLSFTDTNPAIVGYTIMMAFFDKIGLQFDIEQMGKIEDLISRSWNKPYKELIPDFFNLTFTEYK
;
A
#
# COMPACT_ATOMS: atom_id res chain seq x y z
N MET A 1 28.03 2.28 0.91
CA MET A 1 27.18 2.93 -0.10
C MET A 1 25.84 3.16 0.56
N SER A 2 25.50 4.41 0.87
CA SER A 2 24.24 4.76 1.50
C SER A 2 23.14 4.64 0.44
N ASP A 3 22.48 3.48 0.38
CA ASP A 3 21.19 3.37 -0.29
C ASP A 3 20.22 4.21 0.51
N GLN A 4 20.15 5.51 0.21
CA GLN A 4 19.00 6.35 0.53
C GLN A 4 17.84 5.87 -0.34
N THR A 5 17.34 4.68 -0.01
CA THR A 5 16.10 4.17 -0.55
C THR A 5 15.01 5.10 -0.03
N ASN A 6 14.31 5.80 -0.93
CA ASN A 6 13.10 6.60 -0.67
C ASN A 6 11.91 5.71 -0.23
N ASP A 7 12.20 4.65 0.50
CA ASP A 7 11.27 3.62 0.95
C ASP A 7 10.45 4.17 2.11
N PHE A 8 9.14 4.26 1.90
CA PHE A 8 8.19 4.44 2.98
C PHE A 8 7.90 3.08 3.61
N ARG A 9 7.97 3.01 4.94
CA ARG A 9 7.79 1.77 5.69
C ARG A 9 6.66 1.94 6.67
N PHE A 10 5.65 1.10 6.55
CA PHE A 10 4.60 1.01 7.55
C PHE A 10 4.78 -0.25 8.38
N LYS A 11 4.64 -0.10 9.69
CA LYS A 11 4.67 -1.20 10.64
C LYS A 11 3.63 -0.96 11.72
N ILE A 12 2.75 -1.92 11.91
CA ILE A 12 1.78 -1.91 13.00
C ILE A 12 1.87 -3.24 13.77
N ILE A 13 1.59 -3.19 15.06
CA ILE A 13 1.46 -4.38 15.90
C ILE A 13 0.08 -4.34 16.50
N ASN A 14 -0.74 -5.35 16.19
CA ASN A 14 -2.07 -5.49 16.78
C ASN A 14 -2.24 -6.91 17.31
N ASN A 15 -2.71 -7.06 18.56
CA ASN A 15 -2.91 -8.35 19.24
C ASN A 15 -1.72 -9.32 19.12
N SER A 16 -0.50 -8.82 19.32
CA SER A 16 0.78 -9.56 19.24
C SER A 16 1.20 -9.99 17.83
N ILE A 17 0.49 -9.57 16.79
CA ILE A 17 0.83 -9.90 15.44
C ILE A 17 1.33 -8.64 14.71
N ARG A 18 2.43 -8.79 13.97
CA ARG A 18 3.14 -7.68 13.34
C ARG A 18 2.70 -7.59 11.89
N CYS A 19 2.38 -6.40 11.42
CA CYS A 19 2.25 -6.15 10.00
C CYS A 19 3.35 -5.22 9.52
N PHE A 20 3.74 -5.44 8.28
CA PHE A 20 4.83 -4.73 7.65
C PHE A 20 4.59 -4.62 6.15
N ALA A 21 4.79 -3.43 5.61
CA ALA A 21 4.96 -3.25 4.17
C ALA A 21 5.95 -2.11 3.92
N ILE A 22 6.63 -2.23 2.79
CA ILE A 22 7.52 -1.21 2.24
C ILE A 22 6.98 -0.83 0.89
N VAL A 23 6.93 0.46 0.60
CA VAL A 23 6.64 0.97 -0.73
C VAL A 23 7.69 2.00 -1.11
N ASN A 24 7.97 2.11 -2.40
CA ASN A 24 8.76 3.17 -2.97
C ASN A 24 7.96 3.81 -4.09
N ILE A 25 7.69 5.10 -3.96
CA ILE A 25 6.93 5.86 -4.93
C ILE A 25 7.62 7.18 -5.26
N ASP A 26 7.50 7.58 -6.52
CA ASP A 26 7.73 8.94 -6.97
C ASP A 26 6.39 9.62 -7.23
N VAL A 27 6.27 10.88 -6.84
CA VAL A 27 5.03 11.64 -6.90
C VAL A 27 5.32 12.99 -7.56
N SER A 28 4.54 13.34 -8.58
CA SER A 28 4.65 14.63 -9.27
C SER A 28 3.25 15.16 -9.64
N PRO A 29 3.02 16.49 -9.63
CA PRO A 29 1.76 17.05 -10.09
C PRO A 29 1.51 16.71 -11.56
N ASN A 30 0.28 16.34 -11.90
CA ASN A 30 -0.13 16.05 -13.27
C ASN A 30 -0.93 17.21 -13.86
N LEU A 31 -0.32 17.92 -14.81
CA LEU A 31 -0.91 19.10 -15.47
C LEU A 31 -1.94 18.75 -16.56
N SER A 32 -2.08 17.46 -16.92
CA SER A 32 -3.08 17.00 -17.89
C SER A 32 -4.50 16.97 -17.33
N GLY A 33 -4.66 17.19 -16.02
CA GLY A 33 -5.96 17.27 -15.35
C GLY A 33 -6.55 15.93 -14.93
N LEU A 34 -5.77 14.84 -14.97
CA LEU A 34 -6.17 13.51 -14.51
C LEU A 34 -5.08 12.89 -13.62
N ASN A 35 -5.50 12.09 -12.64
CA ASN A 35 -4.59 11.26 -11.87
C ASN A 35 -4.07 10.09 -12.71
N GLU A 36 -2.80 9.73 -12.51
CA GLU A 36 -2.13 8.65 -13.24
C GLU A 36 -1.33 7.77 -12.28
N ILE A 37 -1.40 6.45 -12.46
CA ILE A 37 -0.63 5.48 -11.70
C ILE A 37 0.23 4.70 -12.69
N ILE A 38 1.55 4.74 -12.50
CA ILE A 38 2.52 4.02 -13.33
C ILE A 38 3.15 2.92 -12.48
N GLU A 39 3.01 1.67 -12.91
CA GLU A 39 3.55 0.51 -12.21
C GLU A 39 4.93 0.11 -12.78
N ASN A 40 6.00 0.25 -12.00
CA ASN A 40 7.38 -0.01 -12.41
C ASN A 40 8.09 -1.02 -11.49
N TYR A 41 7.53 -2.22 -11.37
CA TYR A 41 8.05 -3.25 -10.48
C TYR A 41 9.26 -4.01 -11.06
N SER A 42 10.30 -4.19 -10.26
CA SER A 42 11.53 -4.90 -10.64
C SER A 42 11.96 -6.01 -9.68
N GLY A 43 11.12 -6.31 -8.67
CA GLY A 43 11.42 -7.32 -7.65
C GLY A 43 11.56 -8.73 -8.20
N LYS A 44 12.03 -9.65 -7.34
CA LYS A 44 12.21 -11.07 -7.67
C LYS A 44 11.07 -11.97 -7.17
N GLY A 45 10.12 -11.43 -6.41
CA GLY A 45 9.13 -12.22 -5.67
C GLY A 45 9.75 -13.05 -4.55
N PHE A 46 9.01 -14.06 -4.09
CA PHE A 46 9.48 -14.99 -3.08
C PHE A 46 10.78 -15.66 -3.50
N TYR A 47 11.81 -15.54 -2.67
CA TYR A 47 13.06 -16.28 -2.84
C TYR A 47 13.24 -17.31 -1.73
N SER A 48 13.18 -16.88 -0.47
CA SER A 48 13.34 -17.74 0.69
C SER A 48 12.67 -17.15 1.94
N GLN A 49 12.42 -18.01 2.93
CA GLN A 49 11.90 -17.58 4.23
C GLN A 49 12.87 -16.64 4.94
N GLY A 50 12.35 -15.56 5.53
CA GLY A 50 13.14 -14.53 6.21
C GLY A 50 13.68 -13.43 5.30
N TYR A 51 13.44 -13.51 3.99
CA TYR A 51 13.78 -12.45 3.04
C TYR A 51 12.61 -11.48 2.85
N ILE A 52 12.92 -10.19 2.62
CA ILE A 52 11.93 -9.20 2.19
C ILE A 52 11.55 -9.52 0.75
N GLU A 53 10.31 -9.92 0.56
CA GLU A 53 9.74 -10.23 -0.74
C GLU A 53 9.37 -8.94 -1.46
N GLU A 54 10.04 -8.69 -2.57
CA GLU A 54 9.75 -7.54 -3.43
C GLU A 54 8.91 -7.98 -4.63
N VAL A 55 7.82 -7.25 -4.86
CA VAL A 55 6.88 -7.52 -5.93
C VAL A 55 7.59 -7.49 -7.30
N PRO A 56 7.56 -8.59 -8.06
CA PRO A 56 8.07 -8.66 -9.43
C PRO A 56 7.07 -8.09 -10.43
N LYS A 57 7.53 -7.94 -11.68
CA LYS A 57 6.68 -7.50 -12.81
C LYS A 57 5.42 -8.35 -12.98
N SER A 58 5.50 -9.68 -12.80
CA SER A 58 4.36 -10.61 -12.93
C SER A 58 4.04 -11.32 -11.61
N GLY A 59 2.76 -11.44 -11.26
CA GLY A 59 2.29 -11.98 -9.97
C GLY A 59 1.94 -10.89 -8.96
N TYR A 60 1.56 -11.28 -7.73
CA TYR A 60 1.18 -10.37 -6.62
C TYR A 60 0.05 -9.40 -6.98
N GLN A 61 -0.88 -9.87 -7.79
CA GLN A 61 -1.92 -9.00 -8.34
C GLN A 61 -2.84 -8.43 -7.27
N SER A 62 -3.10 -9.19 -6.19
CA SER A 62 -3.86 -8.67 -5.05
C SER A 62 -3.16 -7.50 -4.35
N TRP A 63 -1.83 -7.55 -4.19
CA TRP A 63 -1.06 -6.46 -3.60
C TRP A 63 -1.02 -5.24 -4.52
N LYS A 64 -0.77 -5.44 -5.82
CA LYS A 64 -0.79 -4.37 -6.83
C LYS A 64 -2.16 -3.68 -6.89
N HIS A 65 -3.22 -4.48 -6.93
CA HIS A 65 -4.58 -3.98 -6.97
C HIS A 65 -4.94 -3.20 -5.70
N ALA A 66 -4.58 -3.70 -4.53
CA ALA A 66 -4.81 -2.95 -3.28
C ALA A 66 -3.98 -1.67 -3.20
N ALA A 67 -2.76 -1.64 -3.75
CA ALA A 67 -1.96 -0.43 -3.86
C ALA A 67 -2.67 0.63 -4.71
N ILE A 68 -3.21 0.23 -5.87
CA ILE A 68 -4.03 1.10 -6.72
C ILE A 68 -5.25 1.61 -5.95
N LYS A 69 -5.97 0.76 -5.22
CA LYS A 69 -7.11 1.19 -4.38
C LYS A 69 -6.75 2.21 -3.31
N GLY A 70 -5.57 2.06 -2.69
CA GLY A 70 -5.04 3.04 -1.75
C GLY A 70 -4.81 4.40 -2.41
N LEU A 71 -4.19 4.43 -3.59
CA LEU A 71 -3.95 5.66 -4.34
C LEU A 71 -5.24 6.29 -4.87
N GLU A 72 -6.17 5.50 -5.40
CA GLU A 72 -7.49 6.00 -5.85
C GLU A 72 -8.23 6.74 -4.74
N PHE A 73 -8.23 6.18 -3.53
CA PHE A 73 -8.79 6.85 -2.37
C PHE A 73 -8.01 8.11 -2.00
N ALA A 74 -6.68 8.04 -1.98
CA ALA A 74 -5.83 9.19 -1.68
C ALA A 74 -6.06 10.37 -2.63
N PHE A 75 -6.23 10.08 -3.93
CA PHE A 75 -6.54 11.07 -4.95
C PHE A 75 -7.91 11.72 -4.74
N SER A 76 -8.88 11.00 -4.20
CA SER A 76 -10.22 11.56 -3.93
C SER A 76 -10.24 12.61 -2.82
N ILE A 77 -9.18 12.68 -2.01
CA ILE A 77 -9.06 13.59 -0.86
C ILE A 77 -8.39 14.91 -1.26
N VAL A 78 -7.66 14.93 -2.38
CA VAL A 78 -6.88 16.09 -2.82
C VAL A 78 -7.46 16.71 -4.09
N ASP A 79 -7.41 18.03 -4.17
CA ASP A 79 -7.91 18.77 -5.35
C ASP A 79 -6.93 18.76 -6.53
N THR A 80 -5.66 18.46 -6.26
CA THR A 80 -4.60 18.41 -7.27
C THR A 80 -4.54 17.03 -7.90
N ASN A 81 -4.37 16.97 -9.21
CA ASN A 81 -4.09 15.71 -9.92
C ASN A 81 -2.61 15.35 -9.82
N TRP A 82 -2.31 14.06 -9.68
CA TRP A 82 -0.96 13.56 -9.47
C TRP A 82 -0.64 12.39 -10.41
N THR A 83 0.62 12.32 -10.82
CA THR A 83 1.22 11.10 -11.37
C THR A 83 2.00 10.44 -10.25
N VAL A 84 1.68 9.18 -9.97
CA VAL A 84 2.37 8.35 -8.98
C VAL A 84 3.02 7.17 -9.68
N GLN A 85 4.35 7.10 -9.61
CA GLN A 85 5.09 5.93 -10.09
C GLN A 85 5.39 5.00 -8.91
N ILE A 86 4.90 3.76 -8.98
CA ILE A 86 5.15 2.72 -8.00
C ILE A 86 6.39 1.93 -8.41
N ASN A 87 7.51 2.21 -7.75
CA ASN A 87 8.79 1.55 -8.04
C ASN A 87 8.94 0.22 -7.29
N LYS A 88 8.33 0.15 -6.10
CA LYS A 88 8.51 -0.99 -5.19
C LYS A 88 7.27 -1.18 -4.33
N ILE A 89 6.89 -2.44 -4.18
CA ILE A 89 6.08 -2.93 -3.07
C ILE A 89 6.85 -4.12 -2.51
N ALA A 90 7.06 -4.15 -1.21
CA ALA A 90 7.72 -5.27 -0.57
C ALA A 90 7.15 -5.58 0.81
N GLY A 91 7.30 -6.82 1.25
CA GLY A 91 6.76 -7.29 2.51
C GLY A 91 7.40 -8.60 2.97
N LEU A 92 6.81 -9.20 4.00
CA LEU A 92 7.15 -10.54 4.47
C LEU A 92 5.98 -11.46 4.18
N SER A 93 6.21 -12.36 3.24
CA SER A 93 5.26 -13.37 2.83
C SER A 93 4.79 -14.23 4.02
N PHE A 94 3.55 -14.72 3.96
CA PHE A 94 2.89 -15.67 4.90
C PHE A 94 2.50 -15.20 6.30
N THR A 95 3.05 -14.10 6.84
CA THR A 95 2.80 -13.75 8.26
C THR A 95 2.40 -12.28 8.48
N ASP A 96 3.03 -11.35 7.76
CA ASP A 96 3.01 -9.95 8.19
C ASP A 96 2.56 -8.97 7.08
N THR A 97 2.33 -9.42 5.85
CA THR A 97 1.91 -8.54 4.75
C THR A 97 0.68 -9.09 4.03
N ASN A 98 -0.34 -8.25 3.90
CA ASN A 98 -1.57 -8.56 3.16
C ASN A 98 -1.95 -7.36 2.27
N PRO A 99 -2.90 -7.51 1.32
CA PRO A 99 -3.26 -6.44 0.41
C PRO A 99 -3.76 -5.18 1.12
N ALA A 100 -4.53 -5.30 2.21
CA ALA A 100 -5.02 -4.17 2.97
C ALA A 100 -3.88 -3.29 3.51
N ILE A 101 -2.85 -3.93 4.11
CA ILE A 101 -1.65 -3.25 4.60
C ILE A 101 -0.89 -2.57 3.45
N VAL A 102 -0.78 -3.21 2.28
CA VAL A 102 -0.13 -2.61 1.11
C VAL A 102 -0.88 -1.35 0.65
N GLY A 103 -2.20 -1.44 0.50
CA GLY A 103 -3.05 -0.30 0.11
C GLY A 103 -2.96 0.87 1.08
N TYR A 104 -2.97 0.57 2.39
CA TYR A 104 -2.79 1.60 3.41
C TYR A 104 -1.40 2.24 3.34
N THR A 105 -0.36 1.42 3.21
CA THR A 105 1.04 1.88 3.20
C THR A 105 1.31 2.82 2.04
N ILE A 106 0.79 2.53 0.84
CA ILE A 106 1.00 3.41 -0.31
C ILE A 106 0.19 4.71 -0.23
N MET A 107 -1.02 4.65 0.34
CA MET A 107 -1.81 5.85 0.62
C MET A 107 -1.07 6.77 1.59
N MET A 108 -0.52 6.23 2.68
CA MET A 108 0.27 6.99 3.65
C MET A 108 1.57 7.52 3.04
N ALA A 109 2.26 6.73 2.22
CA ALA A 109 3.45 7.18 1.50
C ALA A 109 3.13 8.36 0.56
N PHE A 110 1.98 8.34 -0.10
CA PHE A 110 1.55 9.43 -0.97
C PHE A 110 1.30 10.71 -0.16
N PHE A 111 0.52 10.63 0.94
CA PHE A 111 0.27 11.79 1.79
C PHE A 111 1.56 12.39 2.38
N ASP A 112 2.50 11.54 2.81
CA ASP A 112 3.81 11.96 3.27
C ASP A 112 4.58 12.74 2.18
N LYS A 113 4.60 12.21 0.94
CA LYS A 113 5.30 12.85 -0.20
C LYS A 113 4.73 14.21 -0.57
N ILE A 114 3.42 14.40 -0.46
CA ILE A 114 2.78 15.69 -0.77
C ILE A 114 2.67 16.63 0.45
N GLY A 115 3.15 16.19 1.62
CA GLY A 115 3.10 16.96 2.86
C GLY A 115 1.69 17.16 3.42
N LEU A 116 0.74 16.29 3.08
CA LEU A 116 -0.63 16.35 3.57
C LEU A 116 -0.73 15.67 4.94
N GLN A 117 -1.23 16.40 5.94
CA GLN A 117 -1.61 15.80 7.22
C GLN A 117 -3.04 15.29 7.14
N PHE A 118 -3.20 14.00 7.40
CA PHE A 118 -4.50 13.35 7.37
C PHE A 118 -5.24 13.52 8.70
N ASP A 119 -6.57 13.64 8.64
CA ASP A 119 -7.41 13.79 9.83
C ASP A 119 -7.34 12.53 10.72
N ILE A 120 -7.16 12.73 12.03
CA ILE A 120 -6.96 11.65 13.00
C ILE A 120 -8.20 10.74 13.08
N GLU A 121 -9.41 11.31 12.98
CA GLU A 121 -10.65 10.52 13.07
C GLU A 121 -10.82 9.62 11.83
N GLN A 122 -10.60 10.17 10.64
CA GLN A 122 -10.61 9.39 9.39
C GLN A 122 -9.52 8.31 9.38
N MET A 123 -8.31 8.66 9.84
CA MET A 123 -7.20 7.71 9.95
C MET A 123 -7.56 6.53 10.85
N GLY A 124 -8.18 6.79 12.01
CA GLY A 124 -8.62 5.74 12.93
C GLY A 124 -9.63 4.75 12.31
N LYS A 125 -10.55 5.24 11.47
CA LYS A 125 -11.51 4.37 10.75
C LYS A 125 -10.83 3.47 9.73
N ILE A 126 -9.82 3.98 9.03
CA ILE A 126 -9.04 3.19 8.08
C ILE A 126 -8.18 2.18 8.83
N GLU A 127 -7.52 2.56 9.91
CA GLU A 127 -6.73 1.64 10.73
C GLU A 127 -7.58 0.51 11.33
N ASP A 128 -8.81 0.81 11.77
CA ASP A 128 -9.77 -0.21 12.17
C ASP A 128 -10.10 -1.17 11.02
N LEU A 129 -10.42 -0.64 9.83
CA LEU A 129 -10.62 -1.47 8.63
C LEU A 129 -9.43 -2.41 8.41
N ILE A 130 -8.22 -1.86 8.34
CA ILE A 130 -6.99 -2.63 8.12
C ILE A 130 -6.82 -3.71 9.19
N SER A 131 -7.12 -3.41 10.45
CA SER A 131 -7.08 -4.41 11.52
C SER A 131 -8.05 -5.58 11.31
N ARG A 132 -9.23 -5.31 10.72
CA ARG A 132 -10.26 -6.32 10.41
C ARG A 132 -9.91 -7.19 9.19
N SER A 133 -8.91 -6.81 8.39
CA SER A 133 -8.40 -7.68 7.32
C SER A 133 -7.72 -8.94 7.90
N TRP A 134 -7.55 -9.00 9.22
CA TRP A 134 -6.82 -10.03 9.94
C TRP A 134 -7.69 -11.15 10.49
N ASN A 135 -8.41 -11.86 9.62
CA ASN A 135 -9.22 -12.99 10.03
C ASN A 135 -8.67 -14.32 9.50
N LYS A 136 -8.66 -15.36 10.35
CA LYS A 136 -8.38 -16.74 9.94
C LYS A 136 -9.70 -17.43 9.52
N PRO A 137 -9.73 -18.25 8.45
CA PRO A 137 -8.63 -18.56 7.54
C PRO A 137 -8.21 -17.34 6.72
N TYR A 138 -6.91 -17.22 6.43
CA TYR A 138 -6.38 -16.09 5.68
C TYR A 138 -7.00 -16.03 4.29
N LYS A 139 -7.72 -14.94 4.03
CA LYS A 139 -8.27 -14.61 2.72
C LYS A 139 -7.49 -13.44 2.14
N GLU A 140 -7.31 -13.43 0.82
CA GLU A 140 -6.82 -12.25 0.13
C GLU A 140 -7.97 -11.25 0.00
N LEU A 141 -7.97 -10.25 0.90
CA LEU A 141 -9.00 -9.22 0.96
C LEU A 141 -8.47 -7.92 0.38
N ILE A 142 -9.12 -7.41 -0.65
CA ILE A 142 -8.85 -6.09 -1.21
C ILE A 142 -9.65 -5.04 -0.40
N PRO A 143 -8.99 -4.01 0.15
CA PRO A 143 -9.67 -2.95 0.86
C PRO A 143 -10.47 -2.06 -0.10
N ASP A 144 -11.68 -1.70 0.32
CA ASP A 144 -12.42 -0.56 -0.20
C ASP A 144 -12.39 0.55 0.86
N PHE A 145 -11.51 1.51 0.66
CA PHE A 145 -11.31 2.63 1.60
C PHE A 145 -12.46 3.63 1.59
N PHE A 146 -13.26 3.69 0.52
CA PHE A 146 -14.42 4.57 0.43
C PHE A 146 -15.57 4.05 1.30
N ASN A 147 -15.82 2.73 1.22
CA ASN A 147 -16.94 2.09 1.92
C ASN A 147 -16.54 1.44 3.25
N LEU A 148 -15.25 1.42 3.59
CA LEU A 148 -14.70 0.75 4.78
C LEU A 148 -15.08 -0.74 4.86
N THR A 149 -14.95 -1.42 3.71
CA THR A 149 -15.27 -2.85 3.52
C THR A 149 -14.15 -3.60 2.81
N PHE A 150 -14.33 -4.92 2.65
CA PHE A 150 -13.44 -5.78 1.89
C PHE A 150 -14.16 -6.49 0.77
N THR A 151 -13.45 -6.72 -0.33
CA THR A 151 -13.85 -7.67 -1.37
C THR A 151 -12.82 -8.80 -1.43
N GLU A 152 -13.27 -10.04 -1.54
CA GLU A 152 -12.38 -11.19 -1.71
C GLU A 152 -11.78 -11.16 -3.12
N TYR A 153 -10.44 -11.22 -3.18
CA TYR A 153 -9.70 -11.30 -4.43
C TYR A 153 -9.95 -12.67 -5.08
N LYS A 154 -10.32 -12.68 -6.36
CA LYS A 154 -10.65 -13.89 -7.13
C LYS A 154 -9.54 -14.26 -8.09
#